data_AF-A0A3M1F1A6-F1
#
_entry.id   AF-A0A3M1F1A6-F1
#
_cell.length_a   1.000
_cell.length_b   1.000
_cell.length_c   1.000
_cell.angle_alpha   90.00
_cell.angle_beta   90.00
_cell.angle_gamma   90.00
#
_symmetry.space_group_name_H-M   'P 1'
#
loop_
_entity.id
_entity.type
_entity.pdbx_description
1 polymer ?
#
loop_
_entity_poly.entity_id
_entity_poly.type
_entity_poly.pdbx_seq_one_letter_code
_entity_poly.pdbx_strand_id
1 'polypeptide(L)'
;ILEVTKLKEEMGEKTVAVDAFEGNNLVLVDEGHRGASSGGSGAWIKYRNALCEKGFSFEYSATFGQAVKGNRELTNIYARSTLFDYSYRWFYGDGFGKDYQILNLEDDSDPDWRKDYLTACLLAFFQQQKLYREQEAAFRPFNLERPLWIFVGGSVTATLSSKDASDIIEILRFLRGYVTDRADSITRIRKVLHEGLLAKNGKNIFAGRFVYLNTCGLSPEQIFDETLAILFNAPGGGALHVENLKGVAGEVAVRVGDNDPFGVINVGDDSKLVKLCEAEGLNVAEREFTGSLFHELDRPHSTVNILIGSRKFTEGWSSWRVSTMGLMNVGRGEGAQIIQLFGRGVRLKGYGMSLKRSGYAALPEGLKRPKYIEILETLNIFGIRADYMAQFRDFLEEEGLPANEKKIEIILPIVKNLGKRPLKTIRL
;
A
#
# COMPACT_ATOMS: atom_id res chain seq x y z
N ILE A 1 -14.39 -18.06 20.60
CA ILE A 1 -13.72 -17.68 19.32
C ILE A 1 -12.77 -18.82 18.98
N LEU A 2 -12.94 -19.44 17.82
CA LEU A 2 -12.18 -20.62 17.38
C LEU A 2 -11.71 -20.38 15.94
N GLU A 3 -10.48 -20.77 15.63
CA GLU A 3 -9.98 -20.76 14.26
C GLU A 3 -10.64 -21.89 13.46
N VAL A 4 -11.16 -21.59 12.26
CA VAL A 4 -11.91 -22.53 11.41
C VAL A 4 -11.15 -23.85 11.16
N THR A 5 -9.83 -23.79 11.04
CA THR A 5 -8.95 -24.96 10.80
C THR A 5 -8.93 -25.96 11.96
N LYS A 6 -9.36 -25.53 13.16
CA LYS A 6 -9.42 -26.36 14.37
C LYS A 6 -10.73 -27.12 14.50
N LEU A 7 -11.71 -26.88 13.64
CA LEU A 7 -12.91 -27.71 13.56
C LEU A 7 -12.60 -29.01 12.81
N LYS A 8 -12.98 -30.13 13.40
CA LYS A 8 -12.75 -31.48 12.87
C LYS A 8 -13.96 -32.38 13.11
N GLU A 9 -13.93 -33.57 12.53
CA GLU A 9 -14.92 -34.62 12.82
C GLU A 9 -14.69 -35.23 14.19
N GLU A 10 -13.43 -35.41 14.60
CA GLU A 10 -13.07 -36.01 15.89
C GLU A 10 -12.39 -35.01 16.83
N MET A 11 -12.58 -35.23 18.13
CA MET A 11 -11.97 -34.41 19.18
C MET A 11 -10.47 -34.71 19.26
N GLY A 12 -9.65 -33.67 19.36
CA GLY A 12 -8.19 -33.82 19.48
C GLY A 12 -7.60 -32.81 20.46
N GLU A 13 -6.29 -32.88 20.67
CA GLU A 13 -5.60 -32.03 21.66
C GLU A 13 -5.72 -30.52 21.35
N LYS A 14 -5.79 -30.16 20.05
CA LYS A 14 -5.91 -28.77 19.56
C LYS A 14 -7.11 -28.55 18.65
N THR A 15 -7.99 -29.54 18.52
CA THR A 15 -9.11 -29.55 17.59
C THR A 15 -10.41 -29.87 18.30
N VAL A 16 -11.50 -29.24 17.87
CA VAL A 16 -12.82 -29.42 18.45
C VAL A 16 -13.71 -30.14 17.45
N ALA A 17 -14.35 -31.20 17.90
CA ALA A 17 -15.31 -31.95 17.10
C ALA A 17 -16.58 -31.12 16.87
N VAL A 18 -17.15 -31.20 15.67
CA VAL A 18 -18.37 -30.43 15.33
C VAL A 18 -19.59 -30.90 16.14
N ASP A 19 -19.66 -32.19 16.47
CA ASP A 19 -20.72 -32.78 17.29
C ASP A 19 -20.62 -32.44 18.79
N ALA A 20 -19.49 -31.87 19.23
CA ALA A 20 -19.34 -31.35 20.59
C ALA A 20 -20.16 -30.07 20.81
N PHE A 21 -20.61 -29.41 19.74
CA PHE A 21 -21.50 -28.26 19.83
C PHE A 21 -22.95 -28.73 19.87
N GLU A 22 -23.74 -28.15 20.77
CA GLU A 22 -25.18 -28.40 20.85
C GLU A 22 -25.91 -27.94 19.57
N GLY A 23 -27.20 -28.27 19.44
CA GLY A 23 -28.01 -27.77 18.33
C GLY A 23 -28.43 -26.30 18.49
N ASN A 24 -29.00 -25.72 17.42
CA ASN A 24 -29.53 -24.35 17.39
C ASN A 24 -28.45 -23.26 17.60
N ASN A 25 -27.32 -23.40 16.91
CA ASN A 25 -26.20 -22.48 17.05
C ASN A 25 -26.40 -21.17 16.27
N LEU A 26 -25.86 -20.09 16.83
CA LEU A 26 -25.55 -18.86 16.10
C LEU A 26 -24.04 -18.85 15.82
N VAL A 27 -23.66 -18.96 14.54
CA VAL A 27 -22.25 -18.98 14.12
C VAL A 27 -21.91 -17.64 13.47
N LEU A 28 -20.94 -16.93 14.05
CA LEU A 28 -20.40 -15.68 13.49
C LEU A 28 -19.05 -15.98 12.85
N VAL A 29 -18.93 -15.71 11.55
CA VAL A 29 -17.78 -16.11 10.74
C VAL A 29 -17.10 -14.87 10.21
N ASP A 30 -15.87 -14.61 10.65
CA ASP A 30 -15.02 -13.59 10.05
C ASP A 30 -14.16 -14.22 8.94
N GLU A 31 -13.85 -13.46 7.89
CA GLU A 31 -13.12 -13.89 6.70
C GLU A 31 -13.68 -15.17 6.04
N GLY A 32 -15.01 -15.25 5.90
CA GLY A 32 -15.72 -16.45 5.40
C GLY A 32 -15.27 -16.94 4.01
N HIS A 33 -14.63 -16.07 3.21
CA HIS A 33 -14.04 -16.46 1.93
C HIS A 33 -12.94 -17.54 2.04
N ARG A 34 -12.15 -17.55 3.13
CA ARG A 34 -11.05 -18.51 3.30
C ARG A 34 -11.54 -19.95 3.42
N GLY A 35 -12.75 -20.13 3.92
CA GLY A 35 -13.40 -21.44 4.00
C GLY A 35 -14.10 -21.86 2.70
N ALA A 36 -14.50 -20.91 1.87
CA ALA A 36 -15.20 -21.15 0.59
C ALA A 36 -14.25 -21.43 -0.59
N SER A 37 -13.02 -20.92 -0.54
CA SER A 37 -12.01 -21.07 -1.60
C SER A 37 -11.49 -22.50 -1.82
N SER A 38 -11.90 -23.46 -0.99
CA SER A 38 -11.59 -24.90 -1.15
C SER A 38 -12.61 -25.64 -2.02
N GLY A 39 -13.49 -24.93 -2.72
CA GLY A 39 -14.57 -25.51 -3.52
C GLY A 39 -15.76 -25.92 -2.65
N GLY A 40 -16.90 -26.24 -3.28
CA GLY A 40 -18.15 -26.60 -2.59
C GLY A 40 -18.06 -27.88 -1.72
N SER A 41 -16.91 -28.55 -1.71
CA SER A 41 -16.55 -29.70 -0.88
C SER A 41 -15.63 -29.35 0.30
N GLY A 42 -15.34 -28.07 0.54
CA GLY A 42 -14.48 -27.61 1.62
C GLY A 42 -14.97 -28.06 2.99
N ALA A 43 -14.07 -28.61 3.80
CA ALA A 43 -14.37 -29.08 5.17
C ALA A 43 -15.11 -28.02 6.00
N TRP A 44 -14.80 -26.74 5.79
CA TRP A 44 -15.50 -25.63 6.42
C TRP A 44 -17.00 -25.58 6.10
N ILE A 45 -17.38 -25.64 4.82
CA ILE A 45 -18.81 -25.55 4.42
C ILE A 45 -19.59 -26.71 5.03
N LYS A 46 -19.00 -27.91 5.04
CA LYS A 46 -19.58 -29.09 5.71
C LYS A 46 -19.80 -28.83 7.20
N TYR A 47 -18.78 -28.36 7.91
CA TYR A 47 -18.87 -28.10 9.35
C TYR A 47 -19.82 -26.95 9.69
N ARG A 48 -19.80 -25.87 8.90
CA ARG A 48 -20.75 -24.76 9.03
C ARG A 48 -22.19 -25.26 8.91
N ASN A 49 -22.48 -26.06 7.88
CA ASN A 49 -23.83 -26.59 7.65
C ASN A 49 -24.28 -27.50 8.81
N ALA A 50 -23.38 -28.33 9.34
CA ALA A 50 -23.67 -29.18 10.50
C ALA A 50 -23.93 -28.34 11.77
N LEU A 51 -23.07 -27.36 12.06
CA LEU A 51 -23.25 -26.45 13.20
C LEU A 51 -24.57 -25.67 13.10
N CYS A 52 -24.98 -25.30 11.89
CA CYS A 52 -26.15 -24.46 11.65
C CYS A 52 -27.40 -25.23 11.22
N GLU A 53 -27.45 -26.56 11.36
CA GLU A 53 -28.58 -27.39 10.88
C GLU A 53 -29.94 -26.88 11.40
N LYS A 54 -29.97 -26.47 12.68
CA LYS A 54 -31.14 -25.88 13.34
C LYS A 54 -30.96 -24.41 13.70
N GLY A 55 -29.92 -23.76 13.17
CA GLY A 55 -29.45 -22.45 13.60
C GLY A 55 -29.18 -21.49 12.44
N PHE A 56 -28.35 -20.47 12.68
CA PHE A 56 -28.00 -19.45 11.69
C PHE A 56 -26.49 -19.20 11.65
N SER A 57 -25.96 -18.96 10.46
CA SER A 57 -24.62 -18.41 10.26
C SER A 57 -24.69 -16.98 9.72
N PHE A 58 -24.00 -16.04 10.37
CA PHE A 58 -23.69 -14.74 9.79
C PHE A 58 -22.22 -14.74 9.36
N GLU A 59 -22.00 -14.50 8.07
CA GLU A 59 -20.67 -14.50 7.49
C GLU A 59 -20.27 -13.10 7.02
N TYR A 60 -19.09 -12.68 7.42
CA TYR A 60 -18.45 -11.43 7.01
C TYR A 60 -17.29 -11.76 6.09
N SER A 61 -17.19 -11.06 4.97
CA SER A 61 -16.04 -11.19 4.08
C SER A 61 -15.95 -10.01 3.12
N ALA A 62 -14.73 -9.57 2.86
CA ALA A 62 -14.44 -8.56 1.85
C ALA A 62 -14.30 -9.12 0.42
N THR A 63 -14.19 -10.45 0.24
CA THR A 63 -13.80 -11.06 -1.06
C THR A 63 -14.69 -12.25 -1.47
N PHE A 64 -15.95 -12.29 -1.02
CA PHE A 64 -16.86 -13.39 -1.38
C PHE A 64 -17.05 -13.56 -2.89
N GLY A 65 -17.21 -12.45 -3.63
CA GLY A 65 -17.40 -12.50 -5.09
C GLY A 65 -16.27 -13.26 -5.82
N GLN A 66 -15.03 -13.08 -5.35
CA GLN A 66 -13.87 -13.80 -5.87
C GLN A 66 -13.83 -15.25 -5.40
N ALA A 67 -14.11 -15.51 -4.13
CA ALA A 67 -13.99 -16.84 -3.54
C ALA A 67 -15.02 -17.85 -4.06
N VAL A 68 -16.16 -17.37 -4.55
CA VAL A 68 -17.21 -18.22 -5.16
C VAL A 68 -17.11 -18.27 -6.68
N LYS A 69 -16.18 -17.54 -7.29
CA LYS A 69 -16.00 -17.47 -8.74
C LYS A 69 -15.69 -18.87 -9.28
N GLY A 70 -16.47 -19.31 -10.27
CA GLY A 70 -16.35 -20.65 -10.84
C GLY A 70 -17.14 -21.75 -10.09
N ASN A 71 -17.78 -21.46 -8.95
CA ASN A 71 -18.69 -22.38 -8.26
C ASN A 71 -20.13 -21.87 -8.28
N ARG A 72 -20.89 -22.30 -9.28
CA ARG A 72 -22.28 -21.88 -9.51
C ARG A 72 -23.21 -22.13 -8.32
N GLU A 73 -23.01 -23.22 -7.58
CA GLU A 73 -23.84 -23.55 -6.42
C GLU A 73 -23.61 -22.53 -5.28
N LEU A 74 -22.35 -22.31 -4.91
CA LEU A 74 -21.99 -21.32 -3.89
C LEU A 74 -22.40 -19.91 -4.33
N THR A 75 -22.16 -19.54 -5.59
CA THR A 75 -22.62 -18.26 -6.13
C THR A 75 -24.12 -18.07 -5.91
N ASN A 76 -24.94 -19.08 -6.21
CA ASN A 76 -26.40 -18.97 -6.08
C ASN A 76 -26.84 -18.90 -4.60
N ILE A 77 -26.16 -19.63 -3.70
CA ILE A 77 -26.43 -19.57 -2.26
C ILE A 77 -26.15 -18.16 -1.72
N TYR A 78 -24.94 -17.63 -1.95
CA TYR A 78 -24.58 -16.32 -1.42
C TYR A 78 -25.35 -15.18 -2.09
N ALA A 79 -25.66 -15.28 -3.40
CA ALA A 79 -26.49 -14.29 -4.08
C ALA A 79 -27.89 -14.16 -3.45
N ARG A 80 -28.47 -15.26 -2.94
CA ARG A 80 -29.79 -15.27 -2.27
C ARG A 80 -29.73 -14.94 -0.78
N SER A 81 -28.55 -15.03 -0.18
CA SER A 81 -28.35 -14.92 1.27
C SER A 81 -27.62 -13.66 1.70
N THR A 82 -27.26 -12.79 0.75
CA THR A 82 -26.58 -11.51 1.05
C THR A 82 -27.59 -10.52 1.63
N LEU A 83 -27.49 -10.26 2.94
CA LEU A 83 -28.34 -9.31 3.64
C LEU A 83 -27.96 -7.86 3.32
N PHE A 84 -26.66 -7.59 3.18
CA PHE A 84 -26.12 -6.26 2.95
C PHE A 84 -24.80 -6.37 2.19
N ASP A 85 -24.66 -5.60 1.11
CA ASP A 85 -23.43 -5.50 0.32
C ASP A 85 -22.88 -4.08 0.43
N TYR A 86 -21.74 -3.96 1.10
CA TYR A 86 -20.96 -2.72 1.18
C TYR A 86 -19.55 -2.97 0.64
N SER A 87 -19.49 -3.26 -0.65
CA SER A 87 -18.25 -3.43 -1.41
C SER A 87 -17.39 -2.16 -1.45
N TYR A 88 -16.15 -2.33 -1.91
CA TYR A 88 -15.18 -1.24 -1.90
C TYR A 88 -15.60 -0.04 -2.76
N ARG A 89 -16.41 -0.23 -3.80
CA ARG A 89 -17.00 0.87 -4.59
C ARG A 89 -17.81 1.84 -3.74
N TRP A 90 -18.64 1.34 -2.84
CA TRP A 90 -19.46 2.18 -1.96
C TRP A 90 -18.61 2.86 -0.89
N PHE A 91 -17.72 2.11 -0.25
CA PHE A 91 -16.72 2.64 0.68
C PHE A 91 -15.94 3.81 0.06
N TYR A 92 -15.40 3.59 -1.13
CA TYR A 92 -14.65 4.59 -1.87
C TYR A 92 -15.50 5.80 -2.27
N GLY A 93 -16.69 5.56 -2.83
CA GLY A 93 -17.64 6.58 -3.29
C GLY A 93 -18.18 7.48 -2.17
N ASP A 94 -18.36 6.93 -0.98
CA ASP A 94 -18.78 7.66 0.23
C ASP A 94 -17.66 8.49 0.86
N GLY A 95 -16.46 8.44 0.27
CA GLY A 95 -15.30 9.22 0.69
C GLY A 95 -14.37 8.51 1.67
N PHE A 96 -14.62 7.25 2.02
CA PHE A 96 -13.80 6.52 2.98
C PHE A 96 -12.45 6.10 2.39
N GLY A 97 -11.45 6.02 3.26
CA GLY A 97 -10.08 5.66 2.92
C GLY A 97 -9.37 6.71 2.07
N LYS A 98 -8.13 6.43 1.71
CA LYS A 98 -7.34 7.24 0.78
C LYS A 98 -7.89 7.09 -0.64
N ASP A 99 -7.68 8.13 -1.44
CA ASP A 99 -7.63 7.98 -2.88
C ASP A 99 -6.45 7.09 -3.27
N TYR A 100 -6.40 6.62 -4.51
CA TYR A 100 -5.29 5.82 -4.97
C TYR A 100 -4.90 6.23 -6.39
N GLN A 101 -3.63 6.03 -6.70
CA GLN A 101 -3.07 6.25 -8.02
C GLN A 101 -2.16 5.10 -8.33
N ILE A 102 -2.32 4.52 -9.52
CA ILE A 102 -1.53 3.37 -9.91
C ILE A 102 -0.69 3.71 -11.13
N LEU A 103 0.58 3.39 -11.08
CA LEU A 103 1.52 3.60 -12.16
C LEU A 103 2.23 2.28 -12.44
N ASN A 104 2.44 2.02 -13.72
CA ASN A 104 3.04 0.79 -14.19
C ASN A 104 4.28 1.11 -15.00
N LEU A 105 5.36 0.40 -14.73
CA LEU A 105 6.48 0.30 -15.65
C LEU A 105 6.07 -0.63 -16.81
N GLU A 106 5.81 -0.07 -17.98
CA GLU A 106 5.39 -0.84 -19.17
C GLU A 106 6.48 -1.78 -19.69
N ASP A 107 7.75 -1.42 -19.46
CA ASP A 107 8.94 -2.13 -19.92
C ASP A 107 10.04 -1.94 -18.88
N ASP A 108 10.51 -3.03 -18.27
CA ASP A 108 11.56 -3.02 -17.26
C ASP A 108 12.94 -3.43 -17.82
N SER A 109 13.01 -3.73 -19.12
CA SER A 109 14.23 -4.22 -19.77
C SER A 109 15.30 -3.14 -19.93
N ASP A 110 14.90 -1.88 -20.10
CA ASP A 110 15.80 -0.72 -20.18
C ASP A 110 16.20 -0.25 -18.76
N PRO A 111 17.48 -0.38 -18.37
CA PRO A 111 17.94 0.02 -17.04
C PRO A 111 17.85 1.53 -16.78
N ASP A 112 18.01 2.37 -17.80
CA ASP A 112 17.95 3.83 -17.63
C ASP A 112 16.51 4.30 -17.47
N TRP A 113 15.61 3.76 -18.28
CA TRP A 113 14.18 3.99 -18.11
C TRP A 113 13.69 3.53 -16.72
N ARG A 114 14.16 2.38 -16.24
CA ARG A 114 13.81 1.87 -14.90
C ARG A 114 14.31 2.79 -13.78
N LYS A 115 15.53 3.32 -13.89
CA LYS A 115 16.07 4.31 -12.93
C LYS A 115 15.28 5.62 -12.96
N ASP A 116 14.88 6.11 -14.13
CA ASP A 116 14.04 7.30 -14.23
C ASP A 116 12.67 7.10 -13.59
N TYR A 117 12.06 5.93 -13.83
CA TYR A 117 10.80 5.56 -13.20
C TYR A 117 10.91 5.49 -11.68
N LEU A 118 11.91 4.78 -11.14
CA LEU A 118 12.14 4.70 -9.70
C LEU A 118 12.46 6.08 -9.08
N THR A 119 13.18 6.95 -9.82
CA THR A 119 13.41 8.34 -9.42
C THR A 119 12.08 9.10 -9.33
N ALA A 120 11.18 8.94 -10.29
CA ALA A 120 9.86 9.56 -10.25
C ALA A 120 8.99 9.04 -9.09
N CYS A 121 9.03 7.74 -8.80
CA CYS A 121 8.39 7.15 -7.62
C CYS A 121 8.95 7.77 -6.32
N LEU A 122 10.28 7.93 -6.23
CA LEU A 122 10.94 8.55 -5.09
C LEU A 122 10.54 10.01 -4.92
N LEU A 123 10.45 10.78 -6.00
CA LEU A 123 10.00 12.17 -5.94
C LEU A 123 8.51 12.29 -5.54
N ALA A 124 7.67 11.35 -5.95
CA ALA A 124 6.26 11.34 -5.53
C ALA A 124 6.15 11.09 -4.02
N PHE A 125 6.96 10.19 -3.47
CA PHE A 125 7.05 9.97 -2.03
C PHE A 125 7.70 11.15 -1.28
N PHE A 126 8.76 11.73 -1.83
CA PHE A 126 9.41 12.93 -1.30
C PHE A 126 8.42 14.09 -1.15
N GLN A 127 7.56 14.30 -2.15
CA GLN A 127 6.50 15.30 -2.10
C GLN A 127 5.58 15.08 -0.90
N GLN A 128 5.16 13.84 -0.63
CA GLN A 128 4.32 13.51 0.54
C GLN A 128 5.06 13.85 1.84
N GLN A 129 6.31 13.41 1.98
CA GLN A 129 7.12 13.65 3.19
C GLN A 129 7.36 15.14 3.44
N LYS A 130 7.76 15.90 2.41
CA LYS A 130 8.01 17.33 2.50
C LYS A 130 6.73 18.09 2.88
N LEU A 131 5.63 17.81 2.19
CA LEU A 131 4.33 18.43 2.45
C LEU A 131 3.86 18.18 3.90
N TYR A 132 3.91 16.92 4.35
CA TYR A 132 3.54 16.57 5.73
C TYR A 132 4.36 17.38 6.74
N ARG A 133 5.70 17.43 6.57
CA ARG A 133 6.60 18.12 7.49
C ARG A 133 6.37 19.64 7.53
N GLU A 134 6.14 20.27 6.39
CA GLU A 134 5.98 21.73 6.30
C GLU A 134 4.61 22.22 6.79
N GLN A 135 3.59 21.36 6.74
CA GLN A 135 2.21 21.71 7.08
C GLN A 135 1.65 20.86 8.24
N GLU A 136 2.53 20.24 9.04
CA GLU A 136 2.14 19.30 10.10
C GLU A 136 1.06 19.87 11.04
N ALA A 137 1.26 21.11 11.50
CA ALA A 137 0.30 21.79 12.38
C ALA A 137 -1.08 21.96 11.71
N ALA A 138 -1.11 22.27 10.41
CA ALA A 138 -2.35 22.43 9.66
C ALA A 138 -3.04 21.09 9.36
N PHE A 139 -2.29 19.99 9.27
CA PHE A 139 -2.81 18.65 9.03
C PHE A 139 -3.26 17.92 10.29
N ARG A 140 -2.80 18.34 11.47
CA ARG A 140 -3.14 17.72 12.76
C ARG A 140 -4.65 17.45 12.97
N PRO A 141 -5.59 18.37 12.64
CA PRO A 141 -7.03 18.10 12.77
C PRO A 141 -7.55 16.94 11.90
N PHE A 142 -6.85 16.61 10.81
CA PHE A 142 -7.23 15.57 9.86
C PHE A 142 -6.63 14.20 10.20
N ASN A 143 -5.87 14.08 11.29
CA ASN A 143 -5.21 12.85 11.74
C ASN A 143 -4.40 12.16 10.62
N LEU A 144 -3.76 12.96 9.76
CA LEU A 144 -2.84 12.44 8.76
C LEU A 144 -1.56 11.98 9.45
N GLU A 145 -1.03 10.85 8.99
CA GLU A 145 0.17 10.25 9.54
C GLU A 145 1.38 10.57 8.67
N ARG A 146 2.57 10.56 9.28
CA ARG A 146 3.82 10.77 8.54
C ARG A 146 3.98 9.67 7.47
N PRO A 147 4.12 10.01 6.18
CA PRO A 147 4.20 9.03 5.11
C PRO A 147 5.25 7.93 5.31
N LEU A 148 4.93 6.74 4.81
CA LEU A 148 5.80 5.57 4.75
C LEU A 148 5.73 4.96 3.35
N TRP A 149 6.89 4.68 2.77
CA TRP A 149 7.02 3.96 1.52
C TRP A 149 7.33 2.49 1.80
N ILE A 150 6.44 1.60 1.37
CA ILE A 150 6.65 0.16 1.47
C ILE A 150 7.04 -0.45 0.11
N PHE A 151 7.95 -1.41 0.12
CA PHE A 151 8.25 -2.28 -1.00
C PHE A 151 7.88 -3.72 -0.65
N VAL A 152 7.05 -4.34 -1.48
CA VAL A 152 6.51 -5.68 -1.22
C VAL A 152 6.94 -6.65 -2.31
N GLY A 153 7.61 -7.73 -1.88
CA GLY A 153 7.98 -8.88 -2.71
C GLY A 153 6.81 -9.86 -2.88
N GLY A 154 7.00 -10.86 -3.75
CA GLY A 154 5.93 -11.80 -4.09
C GLY A 154 5.74 -12.91 -3.05
N SER A 155 6.81 -13.55 -2.57
CA SER A 155 6.64 -14.86 -1.94
C SER A 155 6.39 -14.83 -0.43
N VAL A 156 5.24 -15.41 -0.02
CA VAL A 156 4.90 -15.70 1.39
C VAL A 156 5.51 -17.04 1.80
N THR A 157 6.83 -17.12 1.79
CA THR A 157 7.56 -18.31 2.27
C THR A 157 8.30 -18.01 3.57
N ALA A 158 8.42 -19.02 4.43
CA ALA A 158 9.18 -18.90 5.67
C ALA A 158 10.67 -18.63 5.44
N THR A 159 11.18 -18.99 4.25
CA THR A 159 12.56 -18.76 3.82
C THR A 159 12.63 -17.65 2.77
N LEU A 160 13.74 -16.92 2.73
CA LEU A 160 14.00 -15.92 1.71
C LEU A 160 14.20 -16.61 0.35
N SER A 161 13.24 -16.42 -0.56
CA SER A 161 13.34 -16.91 -1.94
C SER A 161 14.43 -16.14 -2.71
N SER A 162 15.00 -16.74 -3.75
CA SER A 162 15.98 -16.08 -4.61
C SER A 162 15.39 -14.85 -5.31
N LYS A 163 14.10 -14.93 -5.68
CA LYS A 163 13.36 -13.86 -6.34
C LYS A 163 13.23 -12.64 -5.42
N ASP A 164 12.72 -12.84 -4.20
CA ASP A 164 12.58 -11.75 -3.23
C ASP A 164 13.92 -11.12 -2.86
N ALA A 165 14.97 -11.94 -2.67
CA ALA A 165 16.31 -11.42 -2.42
C ALA A 165 16.81 -10.54 -3.58
N SER A 166 16.61 -10.98 -4.82
CA SER A 166 17.01 -10.22 -6.00
C SER A 166 16.27 -8.89 -6.11
N ASP A 167 14.96 -8.88 -5.83
CA ASP A 167 14.15 -7.66 -5.87
C ASP A 167 14.59 -6.65 -4.80
N ILE A 168 14.85 -7.13 -3.57
CA ILE A 168 15.37 -6.29 -2.47
C ILE A 168 16.72 -5.67 -2.86
N ILE A 169 17.63 -6.48 -3.40
CA ILE A 169 18.96 -6.02 -3.82
C ILE A 169 18.86 -4.99 -4.95
N GLU A 170 17.91 -5.16 -5.87
CA GLU A 170 17.65 -4.19 -6.94
C GLU A 170 17.22 -2.83 -6.40
N ILE A 171 16.30 -2.81 -5.42
CA ILE A 171 15.92 -1.56 -4.74
C ILE A 171 17.11 -0.95 -4.01
N LEU A 172 17.89 -1.74 -3.27
CA LEU A 172 19.08 -1.24 -2.57
C LEU A 172 20.12 -0.66 -3.54
N ARG A 173 20.27 -1.24 -4.73
CA ARG A 173 21.15 -0.72 -5.78
C ARG A 173 20.67 0.60 -6.33
N PHE A 174 19.36 0.73 -6.57
CA PHE A 174 18.76 2.00 -6.96
C PHE A 174 19.01 3.07 -5.89
N LEU A 175 18.71 2.78 -4.62
CA LEU A 175 18.92 3.71 -3.51
C LEU A 175 20.40 4.09 -3.35
N ARG A 176 21.32 3.12 -3.47
CA ARG A 176 22.76 3.38 -3.45
C ARG A 176 23.14 4.34 -4.57
N GLY A 177 22.75 4.03 -5.82
CA GLY A 177 23.04 4.87 -6.97
C GLY A 177 22.52 6.28 -6.81
N TYR A 178 21.27 6.42 -6.35
CA TYR A 178 20.66 7.73 -6.08
C TYR A 178 21.48 8.53 -5.06
N VAL A 179 21.84 7.93 -3.92
CA VAL A 179 22.56 8.64 -2.86
C VAL A 179 24.01 8.96 -3.23
N THR A 180 24.70 8.07 -3.96
CA THR A 180 26.14 8.22 -4.23
C THR A 180 26.46 8.97 -5.52
N ASP A 181 25.62 8.85 -6.55
CA ASP A 181 25.83 9.54 -7.84
C ASP A 181 24.96 10.79 -7.92
N ARG A 182 25.50 11.88 -7.36
CA ARG A 182 24.84 13.18 -7.34
C ARG A 182 24.52 13.68 -8.76
N ALA A 183 25.43 13.49 -9.71
CA ALA A 183 25.29 14.04 -11.06
C ALA A 183 24.20 13.31 -11.86
N ASP A 184 24.20 11.98 -11.84
CA ASP A 184 23.13 11.16 -12.45
C ASP A 184 21.78 11.48 -11.80
N SER A 185 21.73 11.52 -10.46
CA SER A 185 20.48 11.78 -9.73
C SER A 185 19.86 13.13 -10.05
N ILE A 186 20.66 14.20 -10.06
CA ILE A 186 20.20 15.55 -10.45
C ILE A 186 19.68 15.56 -11.89
N THR A 187 20.36 14.85 -12.79
CA THR A 187 19.94 14.74 -14.20
C THR A 187 18.58 14.05 -14.31
N ARG A 188 18.37 12.96 -13.57
CA ARG A 188 17.09 12.25 -13.54
C ARG A 188 15.98 13.07 -12.89
N ILE A 189 16.27 13.80 -11.81
CA ILE A 189 15.32 14.73 -11.18
C ILE A 189 14.87 15.79 -12.19
N ARG A 190 15.82 16.41 -12.91
CA ARG A 190 15.53 17.38 -13.97
C ARG A 190 14.62 16.77 -15.05
N LYS A 191 14.98 15.59 -15.55
CA LYS A 191 14.19 14.86 -16.55
C LYS A 191 12.76 14.62 -16.07
N VAL A 192 12.60 14.06 -14.86
CA VAL A 192 11.28 13.74 -14.31
C VAL A 192 10.40 14.98 -14.10
N LEU A 193 10.95 16.07 -13.58
CA LEU A 193 10.17 17.26 -13.22
C LEU A 193 9.92 18.21 -14.40
N HIS A 194 10.85 18.33 -15.34
CA HIS A 194 10.80 19.34 -16.41
C HIS A 194 10.56 18.75 -17.80
N GLU A 195 11.11 17.58 -18.11
CA GLU A 195 10.99 16.94 -19.43
C GLU A 195 9.81 15.95 -19.47
N GLY A 196 9.51 15.35 -18.31
CA GLY A 196 8.49 14.31 -18.16
C GLY A 196 9.00 12.93 -18.55
N LEU A 197 8.23 11.91 -18.16
CA LEU A 197 8.58 10.51 -18.39
C LEU A 197 7.57 9.89 -19.36
N LEU A 198 7.93 9.87 -20.64
CA LEU A 198 7.04 9.48 -21.74
C LEU A 198 6.98 7.96 -21.88
N ALA A 199 5.79 7.39 -21.78
CA ALA A 199 5.52 5.99 -22.14
C ALA A 199 5.66 5.78 -23.67
N LYS A 200 5.62 4.52 -24.12
CA LYS A 200 5.73 4.15 -25.55
C LYS A 200 4.65 4.82 -26.43
N ASN A 201 3.51 5.15 -25.85
CA ASN A 201 2.40 5.86 -26.49
C ASN A 201 2.53 7.40 -26.47
N GLY A 202 3.68 7.94 -26.03
CA GLY A 202 3.94 9.38 -25.94
C GLY A 202 3.26 10.08 -24.76
N LYS A 203 2.56 9.36 -23.89
CA LYS A 203 1.91 9.93 -22.70
C LYS A 203 2.93 10.08 -21.58
N ASN A 204 3.06 11.28 -21.02
CA ASN A 204 3.79 11.47 -19.76
C ASN A 204 3.05 10.77 -18.61
N ILE A 205 3.67 9.73 -18.04
CA ILE A 205 3.04 8.89 -17.01
C ILE A 205 2.93 9.59 -15.65
N PHE A 206 3.76 10.60 -15.39
CA PHE A 206 3.75 11.42 -14.16
C PHE A 206 3.14 12.82 -14.37
N ALA A 207 2.40 13.04 -15.45
CA ALA A 207 1.76 14.33 -15.71
C ALA A 207 0.86 14.77 -14.54
N GLY A 208 1.12 15.96 -14.00
CA GLY A 208 0.34 16.53 -12.89
C GLY A 208 0.54 15.83 -11.54
N ARG A 209 1.59 15.01 -11.36
CA ARG A 209 1.85 14.30 -10.10
C ARG A 209 2.70 15.10 -9.11
N PHE A 210 3.52 16.02 -9.60
CA PHE A 210 4.45 16.82 -8.79
C PHE A 210 3.93 18.23 -8.50
N VAL A 211 2.61 18.40 -8.35
CA VAL A 211 1.98 19.73 -8.21
C VAL A 211 2.57 20.54 -7.07
N TYR A 212 2.75 19.92 -5.90
CA TYR A 212 3.31 20.62 -4.74
C TYR A 212 4.80 20.95 -4.94
N LEU A 213 5.60 19.99 -5.40
CA LEU A 213 7.03 20.23 -5.66
C LEU A 213 7.24 21.33 -6.69
N ASN A 214 6.42 21.37 -7.75
CA ASN A 214 6.48 22.41 -8.77
C ASN A 214 6.16 23.81 -8.22
N THR A 215 5.44 23.91 -7.10
CA THR A 215 5.18 25.21 -6.43
C THR A 215 6.27 25.63 -5.44
N CYS A 216 7.18 24.72 -5.07
CA CYS A 216 8.24 25.02 -4.10
C CYS A 216 9.37 25.88 -4.69
N GLY A 217 9.48 25.96 -6.02
CA GLY A 217 10.50 26.76 -6.69
C GLY A 217 11.94 26.24 -6.50
N LEU A 218 12.09 24.97 -6.14
CA LEU A 218 13.39 24.33 -5.90
C LEU A 218 14.05 23.90 -7.20
N SER A 219 15.37 24.07 -7.28
CA SER A 219 16.16 23.49 -8.37
C SER A 219 16.33 21.97 -8.20
N PRO A 220 16.65 21.22 -9.27
CA PRO A 220 16.96 19.79 -9.17
C PRO A 220 18.06 19.46 -8.14
N GLU A 221 19.05 20.33 -8.00
CA GLU A 221 20.12 20.23 -7.00
C GLU A 221 19.58 20.36 -5.58
N GLN A 222 18.72 21.35 -5.32
CA GLN A 222 18.10 21.55 -4.01
C GLN A 222 17.14 20.41 -3.66
N ILE A 223 16.40 19.89 -4.65
CA ILE A 223 15.53 18.72 -4.46
C ILE A 223 16.36 17.51 -4.07
N PHE A 224 17.50 17.28 -4.73
CA PHE A 224 18.42 16.21 -4.37
C PHE A 224 18.91 16.34 -2.92
N ASP A 225 19.37 17.53 -2.52
CA ASP A 225 19.85 17.79 -1.16
C ASP A 225 18.74 17.61 -0.12
N GLU A 226 17.53 18.07 -0.41
CA GLU A 226 16.39 17.86 0.47
C GLU A 226 15.95 16.39 0.52
N THR A 227 16.03 15.62 -0.57
CA THR A 227 15.76 14.18 -0.50
C THR A 227 16.75 13.46 0.41
N LEU A 228 18.04 13.81 0.34
CA LEU A 228 19.06 13.29 1.26
C LEU A 228 18.70 13.59 2.72
N ALA A 229 18.31 14.84 3.02
CA ALA A 229 17.96 15.23 4.38
C ALA A 229 16.64 14.62 4.89
N ILE A 230 15.57 14.63 4.08
CA ILE A 230 14.21 14.26 4.51
C ILE A 230 13.97 12.75 4.43
N LEU A 231 14.41 12.11 3.34
CA LEU A 231 14.11 10.70 3.11
C LEU A 231 15.18 9.79 3.69
N PHE A 232 16.44 10.17 3.55
CA PHE A 232 17.60 9.34 3.89
C PHE A 232 18.27 9.68 5.22
N ASN A 233 17.74 10.68 5.94
CA ASN A 233 18.28 11.21 7.20
C ASN A 233 19.75 11.67 7.08
N ALA A 234 20.22 12.01 5.88
CA ALA A 234 21.64 12.19 5.59
C ALA A 234 21.92 13.49 4.83
N PRO A 235 21.75 14.67 5.45
CA PRO A 235 21.95 15.97 4.77
C PRO A 235 23.36 16.15 4.20
N GLY A 236 24.38 15.52 4.78
CA GLY A 236 25.76 15.52 4.26
C GLY A 236 26.05 14.46 3.19
N GLY A 237 25.07 13.63 2.84
CA GLY A 237 25.27 12.44 2.02
C GLY A 237 26.11 11.36 2.73
N GLY A 238 26.60 10.40 1.95
CA GLY A 238 27.43 9.30 2.45
C GLY A 238 27.24 8.02 1.65
N ALA A 239 27.93 6.96 2.04
CA ALA A 239 27.73 5.65 1.45
C ALA A 239 26.48 4.98 2.03
N LEU A 240 25.77 4.19 1.21
CA LEU A 240 24.66 3.36 1.68
C LEU A 240 25.23 2.14 2.43
N HIS A 241 24.70 1.88 3.62
CA HIS A 241 25.04 0.72 4.45
C HIS A 241 23.81 -0.16 4.69
N VAL A 242 24.04 -1.48 4.68
CA VAL A 242 23.05 -2.52 4.97
C VAL A 242 23.52 -3.25 6.23
N GLU A 243 22.86 -3.02 7.36
CA GLU A 243 23.34 -3.47 8.67
C GLU A 243 22.45 -4.57 9.22
N ASN A 244 23.04 -5.73 9.53
CA ASN A 244 22.34 -6.76 10.29
C ASN A 244 22.19 -6.29 11.75
N LEU A 245 20.95 -6.28 12.25
CA LEU A 245 20.65 -5.89 13.64
C LEU A 245 20.75 -7.10 14.56
N LYS A 246 21.89 -7.24 15.24
CA LYS A 246 22.09 -8.32 16.20
C LYS A 246 21.08 -8.22 17.33
N GLY A 247 20.47 -9.36 17.67
CA GLY A 247 19.43 -9.46 18.69
C GLY A 247 18.00 -9.33 18.16
N VAL A 248 17.80 -8.98 16.89
CA VAL A 248 16.47 -8.79 16.28
C VAL A 248 16.34 -9.63 15.02
N ALA A 249 15.80 -10.84 15.16
CA ALA A 249 15.69 -11.79 14.05
C ALA A 249 14.85 -11.24 12.89
N GLY A 250 15.39 -11.33 11.68
CA GLY A 250 14.71 -10.93 10.45
C GLY A 250 14.70 -9.44 10.14
N GLU A 251 15.42 -8.60 10.90
CA GLU A 251 15.53 -7.16 10.64
C GLU A 251 16.93 -6.76 10.17
N VAL A 252 16.98 -5.99 9.07
CA VAL A 252 18.20 -5.39 8.53
C VAL A 252 17.96 -3.90 8.37
N ALA A 253 18.81 -3.07 8.97
CA ALA A 253 18.72 -1.62 8.85
C ALA A 253 19.39 -1.12 7.57
N VAL A 254 18.86 -0.02 7.03
CA VAL A 254 19.43 0.69 5.88
C VAL A 254 19.69 2.13 6.30
N ARG A 255 20.94 2.57 6.18
CA ARG A 255 21.39 3.94 6.54
C ARG A 255 22.36 4.52 5.51
N VAL A 256 22.58 5.82 5.58
CA VAL A 256 23.55 6.55 4.75
C VAL A 256 24.56 7.25 5.64
N GLY A 257 25.85 6.95 5.46
CA GLY A 257 26.90 7.42 6.38
C GLY A 257 26.54 7.09 7.84
N ASP A 258 27.03 7.85 8.81
CA ASP A 258 26.82 7.61 10.25
C ASP A 258 25.50 8.17 10.82
N ASN A 259 24.52 8.40 9.95
CA ASN A 259 23.20 8.90 10.33
C ASN A 259 22.24 7.80 10.79
N ASP A 260 21.10 8.21 11.33
CA ASP A 260 20.03 7.30 11.75
C ASP A 260 19.48 6.47 10.58
N PRO A 261 19.15 5.19 10.80
CA PRO A 261 18.50 4.36 9.78
C PRO A 261 17.24 5.03 9.23
N PHE A 262 17.17 5.12 7.90
CA PHE A 262 15.99 5.62 7.20
C PHE A 262 15.11 4.46 6.69
N GLY A 263 15.69 3.26 6.61
CA GLY A 263 15.01 2.08 6.10
C GLY A 263 15.15 0.87 7.00
N VAL A 264 14.15 0.00 6.98
CA VAL A 264 14.23 -1.34 7.56
C VAL A 264 13.77 -2.38 6.54
N ILE A 265 14.52 -3.47 6.45
CA ILE A 265 14.16 -4.64 5.67
C ILE A 265 13.69 -5.72 6.64
N ASN A 266 12.51 -6.28 6.40
CA ASN A 266 11.97 -7.39 7.19
C ASN A 266 11.83 -8.67 6.35
N VAL A 267 12.68 -9.66 6.63
CA VAL A 267 12.76 -10.92 5.87
C VAL A 267 12.82 -12.13 6.79
N GLY A 268 12.52 -13.30 6.23
CA GLY A 268 12.59 -14.56 6.98
C GLY A 268 14.00 -15.05 7.29
N ASP A 269 15.02 -14.52 6.59
CA ASP A 269 16.43 -14.91 6.71
C ASP A 269 17.32 -13.69 6.39
N ASP A 270 17.56 -12.87 7.40
CA ASP A 270 18.37 -11.65 7.34
C ASP A 270 19.85 -11.96 7.02
N SER A 271 20.39 -13.02 7.61
CA SER A 271 21.79 -13.41 7.45
C SER A 271 22.09 -13.82 6.00
N LYS A 272 21.19 -14.56 5.34
CA LYS A 272 21.31 -14.87 3.92
C LYS A 272 21.21 -13.62 3.05
N LEU A 273 20.29 -12.71 3.35
CA LEU A 273 20.15 -11.46 2.60
C LEU A 273 21.43 -10.63 2.65
N VAL A 274 22.02 -10.46 3.85
CA VAL A 274 23.23 -9.67 4.05
C VAL A 274 24.41 -10.26 3.27
N LYS A 275 24.60 -11.58 3.27
CA LYS A 275 25.62 -12.24 2.44
C LYS A 275 25.42 -12.01 0.94
N LEU A 276 24.18 -12.03 0.46
CA LEU A 276 23.87 -11.72 -0.93
C LEU A 276 24.14 -10.24 -1.24
N CYS A 277 23.82 -9.33 -0.32
CA CYS A 277 24.12 -7.91 -0.47
C CYS A 277 25.63 -7.67 -0.59
N GLU A 278 26.43 -8.33 0.26
CA GLU A 278 27.90 -8.27 0.23
C GLU A 278 28.45 -8.77 -1.11
N ALA A 279 27.98 -9.93 -1.58
CA ALA A 279 28.38 -10.51 -2.86
C ALA A 279 28.06 -9.60 -4.06
N GLU A 280 27.00 -8.80 -3.96
CA GLU A 280 26.55 -7.86 -4.99
C GLU A 280 27.16 -6.45 -4.81
N GLY A 281 28.13 -6.30 -3.89
CA GLY A 281 28.96 -5.11 -3.69
C GLY A 281 28.30 -4.00 -2.86
N LEU A 282 27.32 -4.32 -2.01
CA LEU A 282 26.76 -3.38 -1.03
C LEU A 282 27.63 -3.35 0.23
N ASN A 283 27.73 -2.18 0.88
CA ASN A 283 28.46 -2.08 2.15
C ASN A 283 27.62 -2.72 3.24
N VAL A 284 28.06 -3.87 3.72
CA VAL A 284 27.40 -4.59 4.80
C VAL A 284 28.14 -4.41 6.11
N ALA A 285 27.41 -4.42 7.21
CA ALA A 285 27.97 -4.44 8.55
C ALA A 285 27.06 -5.21 9.50
N GLU A 286 27.59 -5.56 10.67
CA GLU A 286 26.81 -6.02 11.80
C GLU A 286 26.80 -4.94 12.87
N ARG A 287 25.65 -4.75 13.52
CA ARG A 287 25.49 -3.75 14.58
C ARG A 287 24.76 -4.35 15.77
N GLU A 288 25.32 -4.14 16.96
CA GLU A 288 24.63 -4.40 18.21
C GLU A 288 23.45 -3.43 18.34
N PHE A 289 22.24 -3.95 18.48
CA PHE A 289 21.03 -3.13 18.53
C PHE A 289 20.04 -3.68 19.56
N THR A 290 19.51 -2.78 20.38
CA THR A 290 18.48 -3.11 21.37
C THR A 290 17.18 -2.41 20.95
N GLY A 291 16.18 -3.19 20.54
CA GLY A 291 14.88 -2.65 20.10
C GLY A 291 14.37 -3.35 18.84
N SER A 292 13.46 -2.72 18.10
CA SER A 292 13.04 -3.19 16.78
C SER A 292 12.59 -2.01 15.93
N LEU A 293 13.27 -1.78 14.81
CA LEU A 293 12.90 -0.71 13.88
C LEU A 293 11.53 -0.99 13.27
N PHE A 294 11.22 -2.26 13.01
CA PHE A 294 9.93 -2.68 12.46
C PHE A 294 8.77 -2.49 13.44
N HIS A 295 8.92 -2.91 14.69
CA HIS A 295 7.86 -2.78 15.70
C HIS A 295 7.68 -1.33 16.19
N GLU A 296 8.68 -0.47 15.99
CA GLU A 296 8.62 0.94 16.34
C GLU A 296 8.18 1.85 15.17
N LEU A 297 7.87 1.30 13.98
CA LEU A 297 7.47 2.07 12.79
C LEU A 297 6.38 3.11 13.06
N ASP A 298 5.36 2.77 13.84
CA ASP A 298 4.22 3.66 14.11
C ASP A 298 4.46 4.59 15.32
N ARG A 299 5.64 4.56 15.93
CA ARG A 299 5.99 5.46 17.02
C ARG A 299 6.33 6.84 16.46
N PRO A 300 5.96 7.93 17.17
CA PRO A 300 6.26 9.30 16.72
C PRO A 300 7.75 9.58 16.46
N HIS A 301 8.65 8.88 17.17
CA HIS A 301 10.10 9.05 17.06
C HIS A 301 10.76 8.15 16.01
N SER A 302 10.01 7.29 15.31
CA SER A 302 10.57 6.44 14.26
C SER A 302 11.31 7.30 13.24
N THR A 303 12.54 6.95 12.89
CA THR A 303 13.31 7.60 11.80
C THR A 303 13.07 6.94 10.44
N VAL A 304 12.36 5.81 10.44
CA VAL A 304 12.13 4.98 9.26
C VAL A 304 11.10 5.62 8.33
N ASN A 305 11.48 5.75 7.06
CA ASN A 305 10.68 6.26 5.95
C ASN A 305 10.45 5.20 4.87
N ILE A 306 11.32 4.18 4.78
CA ILE A 306 11.25 3.10 3.80
C ILE A 306 11.19 1.75 4.51
N LEU A 307 10.28 0.89 4.09
CA LEU A 307 10.11 -0.44 4.62
C LEU A 307 10.12 -1.44 3.46
N ILE A 308 11.03 -2.40 3.48
CA ILE A 308 11.16 -3.41 2.41
C ILE A 308 10.90 -4.78 3.02
N GLY A 309 10.13 -5.66 2.39
CA GLY A 309 9.93 -6.98 2.95
C GLY A 309 9.13 -7.96 2.09
N SER A 310 9.21 -9.23 2.48
CA SER A 310 8.56 -10.35 1.79
C SER A 310 7.57 -11.13 2.66
N ARG A 311 7.74 -11.15 3.99
CA ARG A 311 7.09 -12.14 4.87
C ARG A 311 5.95 -11.62 5.76
N LYS A 312 5.97 -10.34 6.17
CA LYS A 312 5.12 -9.83 7.29
C LYS A 312 4.08 -8.76 6.92
N PHE A 313 3.95 -8.38 5.65
CA PHE A 313 2.95 -7.37 5.28
C PHE A 313 1.53 -7.92 5.14
N THR A 314 1.37 -9.25 5.11
CA THR A 314 0.08 -9.94 5.00
C THR A 314 -0.47 -10.38 6.35
N GLU A 315 0.34 -10.60 7.38
CA GLU A 315 -0.11 -11.04 8.72
C GLU A 315 0.63 -10.29 9.84
N GLY A 316 -0.13 -9.70 10.78
CA GLY A 316 0.42 -9.14 12.02
C GLY A 316 0.97 -7.71 11.97
N TRP A 317 0.86 -7.00 10.83
CA TRP A 317 1.26 -5.58 10.73
C TRP A 317 0.19 -4.71 10.06
N SER A 318 -0.01 -3.51 10.62
CA SER A 318 -0.95 -2.51 10.13
C SER A 318 -0.45 -1.12 10.49
N SER A 319 -0.11 -0.33 9.48
CA SER A 319 0.27 1.07 9.67
C SER A 319 -0.64 2.01 8.88
N TRP A 320 -1.06 3.10 9.51
CA TRP A 320 -1.78 4.20 8.86
C TRP A 320 -0.86 5.11 8.03
N ARG A 321 0.47 4.98 8.23
CA ARG A 321 1.52 5.75 7.54
C ARG A 321 1.67 5.39 6.07
N VAL A 322 1.25 4.18 5.66
CA VAL A 322 1.42 3.68 4.28
C VAL A 322 0.81 4.67 3.29
N SER A 323 1.67 5.30 2.50
CA SER A 323 1.27 6.35 1.55
C SER A 323 1.82 6.10 0.14
N THR A 324 2.86 5.26 0.04
CA THR A 324 3.42 4.82 -1.23
C THR A 324 3.77 3.33 -1.16
N MET A 325 3.48 2.58 -2.23
CA MET A 325 3.70 1.15 -2.37
C MET A 325 4.46 0.83 -3.66
N GLY A 326 5.65 0.23 -3.55
CA GLY A 326 6.38 -0.38 -4.66
C GLY A 326 6.14 -1.88 -4.71
N LEU A 327 5.60 -2.37 -5.81
CA LEU A 327 5.30 -3.79 -6.02
C LEU A 327 6.35 -4.37 -6.97
N MET A 328 7.21 -5.24 -6.44
CA MET A 328 8.42 -5.65 -7.14
C MET A 328 8.16 -6.84 -8.09
N ASN A 329 7.46 -7.88 -7.64
CA ASN A 329 7.40 -9.13 -8.41
C ASN A 329 6.26 -10.06 -8.00
N VAL A 330 5.06 -9.49 -7.95
CA VAL A 330 3.88 -10.18 -7.41
C VAL A 330 3.17 -10.95 -8.52
N GLY A 331 3.06 -12.27 -8.37
CA GLY A 331 2.59 -13.19 -9.42
C GLY A 331 1.07 -13.44 -9.42
N ARG A 332 0.58 -14.17 -10.43
CA ARG A 332 -0.86 -14.50 -10.60
C ARG A 332 -1.52 -15.18 -9.39
N GLY A 333 -0.75 -15.92 -8.57
CA GLY A 333 -1.26 -16.66 -7.41
C GLY A 333 -1.42 -15.81 -6.14
N GLU A 334 -0.91 -14.58 -6.12
CA GLU A 334 -0.83 -13.73 -4.93
C GLU A 334 -1.92 -12.64 -4.89
N GLY A 335 -2.85 -12.64 -5.85
CA GLY A 335 -3.89 -11.61 -6.01
C GLY A 335 -4.68 -11.29 -4.73
N ALA A 336 -5.03 -12.30 -3.93
CA ALA A 336 -5.76 -12.09 -2.67
C ALA A 336 -4.92 -11.33 -1.61
N GLN A 337 -3.62 -11.57 -1.55
CA GLN A 337 -2.72 -10.92 -0.59
C GLN A 337 -2.47 -9.46 -0.98
N ILE A 338 -2.40 -9.19 -2.28
CA ILE A 338 -2.31 -7.83 -2.81
C ILE A 338 -3.54 -7.02 -2.44
N ILE A 339 -4.74 -7.59 -2.59
CA ILE A 339 -6.00 -6.90 -2.24
C ILE A 339 -6.00 -6.55 -0.75
N GLN A 340 -5.55 -7.47 0.10
CA GLN A 340 -5.39 -7.20 1.53
C GLN A 340 -4.39 -6.07 1.78
N LEU A 341 -3.27 -6.04 1.05
CA LEU A 341 -2.27 -5.00 1.16
C LEU A 341 -2.80 -3.64 0.67
N PHE A 342 -3.55 -3.62 -0.43
CA PHE A 342 -4.25 -2.44 -0.93
C PHE A 342 -5.23 -1.91 0.12
N GLY A 343 -6.07 -2.78 0.66
CA GLY A 343 -7.00 -2.45 1.75
C GLY A 343 -6.30 -1.93 3.01
N ARG A 344 -5.05 -2.32 3.26
CA ARG A 344 -4.21 -1.74 4.33
C ARG A 344 -3.65 -0.38 3.95
N GLY A 345 -3.19 -0.20 2.71
CA GLY A 345 -2.60 1.04 2.21
C GLY A 345 -3.61 2.19 2.13
N VAL A 346 -4.85 1.90 1.75
CA VAL A 346 -5.92 2.91 1.62
C VAL A 346 -6.53 3.34 2.95
N ARG A 347 -6.02 2.86 4.09
CA ARG A 347 -6.52 3.29 5.39
C ARG A 347 -6.22 4.77 5.62
N LEU A 348 -7.21 5.50 6.14
CA LEU A 348 -7.13 6.91 6.48
C LEU A 348 -7.89 7.16 7.79
N LYS A 349 -7.30 7.88 8.76
CA LYS A 349 -8.01 8.25 10.00
C LYS A 349 -9.04 9.36 9.74
N GLY A 350 -8.65 10.37 8.98
CA GLY A 350 -9.50 11.49 8.59
C GLY A 350 -9.86 12.43 9.75
N TYR A 351 -10.55 13.52 9.42
CA TYR A 351 -11.03 14.48 10.42
C TYR A 351 -11.95 13.78 11.42
N GLY A 352 -11.71 13.98 12.72
CA GLY A 352 -12.55 13.40 13.78
C GLY A 352 -12.68 11.88 13.75
N MET A 353 -11.68 11.14 13.25
CA MET A 353 -11.74 9.68 13.04
C MET A 353 -12.90 9.21 12.14
N SER A 354 -13.39 10.09 11.26
CA SER A 354 -14.45 9.78 10.29
C SER A 354 -14.06 8.73 9.26
N LEU A 355 -12.77 8.41 9.14
CA LEU A 355 -12.18 7.55 8.12
C LEU A 355 -12.34 8.07 6.69
N LYS A 356 -12.78 9.33 6.52
CA LYS A 356 -13.04 9.96 5.22
C LYS A 356 -11.94 10.94 4.82
N ARG A 357 -11.75 11.07 3.51
CA ARG A 357 -10.98 12.16 2.91
C ARG A 357 -11.61 13.48 3.29
N SER A 358 -10.77 14.50 3.45
CA SER A 358 -11.15 15.87 3.79
C SER A 358 -12.24 16.42 2.85
N GLY A 359 -12.21 16.00 1.57
CA GLY A 359 -13.22 16.28 0.55
C GLY A 359 -14.65 15.92 0.95
N TYR A 360 -14.81 14.82 1.69
CA TYR A 360 -16.08 14.19 2.07
C TYR A 360 -16.41 14.33 3.56
N ALA A 361 -15.47 14.85 4.36
CA ALA A 361 -15.69 15.12 5.77
C ALA A 361 -16.51 16.41 5.99
N ALA A 362 -17.48 16.35 6.89
CA ALA A 362 -18.15 17.54 7.41
C ALA A 362 -17.19 18.27 8.36
N LEU A 363 -16.77 19.48 7.98
CA LEU A 363 -15.84 20.29 8.75
C LEU A 363 -16.61 21.36 9.55
N PRO A 364 -16.20 21.67 10.79
CA PRO A 364 -16.78 22.75 11.56
C PRO A 364 -16.52 24.11 10.88
N GLU A 365 -17.37 25.08 11.20
CA GLU A 365 -17.22 26.44 10.71
C GLU A 365 -15.85 27.01 11.11
N GLY A 366 -15.17 27.67 10.17
CA GLY A 366 -13.83 28.23 10.36
C GLY A 366 -12.67 27.28 10.08
N LEU A 367 -12.87 25.95 10.08
CA LEU A 367 -11.81 25.00 9.71
C LEU A 367 -11.71 24.89 8.19
N LYS A 368 -10.60 25.37 7.62
CA LYS A 368 -10.31 25.27 6.19
C LYS A 368 -9.47 24.03 5.91
N ARG A 369 -9.75 23.38 4.77
CA ARG A 369 -8.89 22.32 4.23
C ARG A 369 -7.55 22.93 3.83
N PRO A 370 -6.41 22.44 4.34
CA PRO A 370 -5.10 22.88 3.89
C PRO A 370 -4.92 22.60 2.40
N LYS A 371 -4.11 23.42 1.72
CA LYS A 371 -3.79 23.20 0.31
C LYS A 371 -3.01 21.89 0.15
N TYR A 372 -3.23 21.21 -0.97
CA TYR A 372 -2.52 19.99 -1.35
C TYR A 372 -2.77 18.78 -0.43
N ILE A 373 -3.73 18.85 0.49
CA ILE A 373 -4.04 17.76 1.43
C ILE A 373 -4.34 16.43 0.71
N GLU A 374 -4.90 16.49 -0.50
CA GLU A 374 -5.19 15.34 -1.34
C GLU A 374 -3.96 14.48 -1.64
N ILE A 375 -2.74 15.06 -1.63
CA ILE A 375 -1.48 14.33 -1.84
C ILE A 375 -1.20 13.35 -0.69
N LEU A 376 -1.57 13.71 0.54
CA LEU A 376 -1.46 12.86 1.74
C LEU A 376 -2.67 11.94 1.92
N GLU A 377 -3.81 12.32 1.33
CA GLU A 377 -5.01 11.48 1.27
C GLU A 377 -5.00 10.54 0.06
N THR A 378 -3.86 10.40 -0.64
CA THR A 378 -3.71 9.52 -1.81
C THR A 378 -2.61 8.48 -1.56
N LEU A 379 -2.92 7.21 -1.82
CA LEU A 379 -1.99 6.10 -1.89
C LEU A 379 -1.38 6.00 -3.28
N ASN A 380 -0.05 6.11 -3.40
CA ASN A 380 0.66 5.85 -4.65
C ASN A 380 1.03 4.38 -4.76
N ILE A 381 0.71 3.73 -5.87
CA ILE A 381 1.01 2.32 -6.14
C ILE A 381 1.84 2.25 -7.41
N PHE A 382 3.04 1.70 -7.31
CA PHE A 382 4.00 1.61 -8.40
C PHE A 382 4.31 0.14 -8.70
N GLY A 383 3.88 -0.33 -9.86
CA GLY A 383 4.32 -1.62 -10.41
C GLY A 383 5.70 -1.47 -11.02
N ILE A 384 6.66 -2.26 -10.55
CA ILE A 384 8.03 -2.30 -11.11
C ILE A 384 8.11 -3.32 -12.25
N ARG A 385 7.20 -4.29 -12.31
CA ARG A 385 7.05 -5.25 -13.42
C ARG A 385 5.62 -5.28 -13.97
N ALA A 386 5.52 -5.49 -15.28
CA ALA A 386 4.32 -5.15 -16.06
C ALA A 386 3.14 -6.13 -15.93
N ASP A 387 3.39 -7.40 -15.62
CA ASP A 387 2.40 -8.49 -15.65
C ASP A 387 1.32 -8.36 -14.56
N TYR A 388 1.70 -7.81 -13.41
CA TYR A 388 0.81 -7.57 -12.28
C TYR A 388 -0.28 -6.53 -12.57
N MET A 389 0.07 -5.46 -13.28
CA MET A 389 -0.78 -4.27 -13.39
C MET A 389 -2.04 -4.47 -14.22
N ALA A 390 -2.05 -5.45 -15.12
CA ALA A 390 -3.27 -5.86 -15.80
C ALA A 390 -4.27 -6.47 -14.81
N GLN A 391 -3.82 -7.39 -13.96
CA GLN A 391 -4.69 -8.08 -13.00
C GLN A 391 -5.25 -7.17 -11.92
N PHE A 392 -4.44 -6.21 -11.46
CA PHE A 392 -4.92 -5.23 -10.50
C PHE A 392 -5.98 -4.31 -11.10
N ARG A 393 -5.85 -3.95 -12.39
CA ARG A 393 -6.92 -3.21 -13.09
C ARG A 393 -8.17 -4.05 -13.25
N ASP A 394 -8.04 -5.30 -13.71
CA ASP A 394 -9.17 -6.22 -13.85
C ASP A 394 -9.93 -6.37 -12.51
N PHE A 395 -9.19 -6.47 -11.40
CA PHE A 395 -9.78 -6.49 -10.06
C PHE A 395 -10.56 -5.21 -9.73
N LEU A 396 -9.96 -4.04 -9.96
CA LEU A 396 -10.64 -2.77 -9.69
C LEU A 396 -11.91 -2.65 -10.54
N GLU A 397 -11.87 -3.07 -11.81
CA GLU A 397 -13.02 -3.10 -12.69
C GLU A 397 -14.10 -4.07 -12.21
N GLU A 398 -13.72 -5.28 -11.76
CA GLU A 398 -14.64 -6.26 -11.15
C GLU A 398 -15.32 -5.71 -9.89
N GLU A 399 -14.60 -4.91 -9.07
CA GLU A 399 -15.16 -4.22 -7.90
C GLU A 399 -15.94 -2.95 -8.27
N GLY A 400 -16.05 -2.59 -9.55
CA GLY A 400 -16.77 -1.40 -10.03
C GLY A 400 -16.06 -0.09 -9.70
N LEU A 401 -14.74 -0.11 -9.58
CA LEU A 401 -13.88 1.04 -9.34
C LEU A 401 -13.29 1.57 -10.65
N PRO A 402 -12.99 2.88 -10.71
CA PRO A 402 -12.36 3.44 -11.89
C PRO A 402 -10.95 2.89 -12.08
N ALA A 403 -10.67 2.37 -13.27
CA ALA A 403 -9.37 1.86 -13.69
C ALA A 403 -8.38 2.97 -14.04
N ASN A 404 -8.18 3.93 -13.13
CA ASN A 404 -7.27 5.08 -13.29
C ASN A 404 -7.70 6.11 -14.36
N GLU A 405 -8.97 6.50 -14.35
CA GLU A 405 -9.39 7.66 -15.13
C GLU A 405 -8.74 8.93 -14.55
N LYS A 406 -8.17 9.77 -15.42
CA LYS A 406 -7.71 11.11 -15.02
C LYS A 406 -8.90 11.83 -14.39
N LYS A 407 -8.90 11.97 -13.06
CA LYS A 407 -9.86 12.83 -12.37
C LYS A 407 -9.65 14.24 -12.87
N ILE A 408 -10.57 14.74 -13.68
CA ILE A 408 -10.64 16.16 -14.02
C ILE A 408 -11.50 16.77 -12.93
N GLU A 409 -10.89 17.53 -12.03
CA GLU A 409 -11.65 18.32 -11.08
C GLU A 409 -12.29 19.49 -11.82
N ILE A 410 -13.61 19.43 -11.98
CA ILE A 410 -14.41 20.53 -12.51
C ILE A 410 -15.09 21.19 -11.31
N ILE A 411 -14.53 22.32 -10.86
CA ILE A 411 -15.17 23.13 -9.83
C ILE A 411 -16.36 23.84 -10.48
N LEU A 412 -17.56 23.33 -10.25
CA LEU A 412 -18.81 23.98 -10.66
C LEU A 412 -19.26 24.93 -9.54
N PRO A 413 -19.11 26.25 -9.69
CA PRO A 413 -19.59 27.19 -8.69
C PRO A 413 -21.11 27.11 -8.58
N ILE A 414 -21.60 26.73 -7.40
CA ILE A 414 -23.03 26.68 -7.13
C ILE A 414 -23.51 28.11 -6.85
N VAL A 415 -24.36 28.63 -7.72
CA VAL A 415 -25.04 29.91 -7.49
C VAL A 415 -26.37 29.64 -6.80
N LYS A 416 -26.49 29.93 -5.51
CA LYS A 416 -27.73 29.73 -4.73
C LYS A 416 -28.93 30.53 -5.28
N ASN A 417 -28.68 31.63 -6.00
CA ASN A 417 -29.71 32.44 -6.63
C ASN A 417 -29.20 33.02 -7.96
N LEU A 418 -29.90 32.71 -9.06
CA LEU A 418 -29.57 33.19 -10.41
C LEU A 418 -29.73 34.73 -10.55
N GLY A 419 -30.38 35.39 -9.59
CA GLY A 419 -30.64 36.83 -9.64
C GLY A 419 -31.43 37.18 -10.90
N LYS A 420 -30.86 38.05 -11.75
CA LYS A 420 -31.45 38.44 -13.04
C LYS A 420 -31.00 37.56 -14.22
N ARG A 421 -30.18 36.52 -14.01
CA ARG A 421 -29.73 35.66 -15.12
C ARG A 421 -30.84 34.70 -15.55
N PRO A 422 -31.36 34.80 -16.78
CA PRO A 422 -32.37 33.87 -17.28
C PRO A 422 -31.75 32.49 -17.52
N LEU A 423 -32.46 31.43 -17.13
CA LEU A 423 -32.14 30.06 -17.49
C LEU A 423 -32.39 29.85 -18.98
N LYS A 424 -31.42 29.30 -19.70
CA LYS A 424 -31.64 28.81 -21.06
C LYS A 424 -32.38 27.48 -20.97
N THR A 425 -33.68 27.49 -21.25
CA THR A 425 -34.49 26.27 -21.38
C THR A 425 -34.51 25.83 -22.84
N ILE A 426 -34.43 24.53 -23.07
CA ILE A 426 -34.67 23.94 -24.40
C ILE A 426 -36.18 24.08 -24.65
N ARG A 427 -36.57 24.67 -25.79
CA ARG A 427 -37.99 24.65 -26.23
C ARG A 427 -38.33 23.20 -26.55
N LEU A 428 -39.29 22.64 -25.81
CA LEU A 428 -39.90 21.35 -26.13
C LEU A 428 -40.78 21.46 -27.37
#